data_AF-A0A537M7P3-F1
#
_entry.id   AF-A0A537M7P3-F1
#
_cell.length_a   1.000
_cell.length_b   1.000
_cell.length_c   1.000
_cell.angle_alpha   90.00
_cell.angle_beta   90.00
_cell.angle_gamma   90.00
#
_symmetry.space_group_name_H-M   'P 1'
#
loop_
_entity.id
_entity.type
_entity.pdbx_description
1 polymer ?
#
loop_
_entity_poly.entity_id
_entity_poly.type
_entity_poly.pdbx_seq_one_letter_code
_entity_poly.pdbx_strand_id
1 'polypeptide(L)'
;MAEEDPTIARDIAWVDEQLADPEASFETLRSEFCFLRSAAEARRFLEDIREGLEDFAAGRTVPHEVVVREMEERHRRHRSSALTYNIGMPKGH
;
A
#
# COMPACT_ATOMS: atom_id res chain seq x y z
N MET A 1 -20.97 -18.61 -14.85
CA MET A 1 -20.81 -17.14 -14.91
C MET A 1 -20.50 -16.71 -13.49
N ALA A 2 -19.37 -16.05 -13.24
CA ALA A 2 -19.06 -15.56 -11.91
C ALA A 2 -20.07 -14.46 -11.58
N GLU A 3 -20.84 -14.66 -10.52
CA GLU A 3 -21.75 -13.65 -9.99
C GLU A 3 -20.86 -12.55 -9.38
N GLU A 4 -20.93 -11.32 -9.89
CA GLU A 4 -20.16 -10.21 -9.32
C GLU A 4 -20.57 -10.04 -7.85
N ASP A 5 -19.60 -10.10 -6.93
CA ASP A 5 -19.86 -9.83 -5.52
C ASP A 5 -20.23 -8.35 -5.38
N PRO A 6 -21.47 -8.00 -5.01
CA PRO A 6 -21.92 -6.62 -4.94
C PRO A 6 -21.15 -5.81 -3.89
N THR A 7 -20.47 -6.47 -2.96
CA THR A 7 -19.60 -5.84 -1.95
C THR A 7 -18.33 -5.31 -2.60
N ILE A 8 -17.66 -6.10 -3.44
CA ILE A 8 -16.40 -5.69 -4.08
C ILE A 8 -16.66 -4.54 -5.06
N ALA A 9 -17.74 -4.61 -5.84
CA ALA A 9 -18.09 -3.53 -6.77
C ALA A 9 -18.34 -2.19 -6.04
N ARG A 10 -19.00 -2.23 -4.88
CA ARG A 10 -19.20 -1.05 -4.04
C ARG A 10 -17.89 -0.50 -3.48
N ASP A 11 -17.01 -1.38 -3.02
CA ASP A 11 -15.75 -0.98 -2.43
C ASP A 11 -14.79 -0.38 -3.50
N ILE A 12 -14.77 -0.92 -4.73
CA ILE A 12 -14.05 -0.32 -5.87
C ILE A 12 -14.59 1.07 -6.18
N ALA A 13 -15.92 1.23 -6.25
CA ALA A 13 -16.54 2.53 -6.53
C ALA A 13 -16.21 3.58 -5.46
N TRP A 14 -16.13 3.17 -4.19
CA TRP A 14 -15.70 4.05 -3.11
C TRP A 14 -14.24 4.49 -3.29
N VAL A 15 -13.33 3.57 -3.65
CA VAL A 15 -11.93 3.92 -3.90
C VAL A 15 -11.80 4.88 -5.09
N ASP A 16 -12.55 4.66 -6.17
CA ASP A 16 -12.56 5.54 -7.34
C ASP A 16 -13.03 6.96 -6.99
N GLU A 17 -14.01 7.10 -6.08
CA GLU A 17 -14.44 8.40 -5.57
C GLU A 17 -13.32 9.11 -4.79
N GLN A 18 -12.59 8.39 -3.93
CA GLN A 18 -11.45 8.98 -3.20
C GLN A 18 -10.28 9.35 -4.12
N LEU A 19 -10.08 8.60 -5.22
CA LEU A 19 -9.05 8.89 -6.22
C LEU A 19 -9.40 10.11 -7.10
N ALA A 20 -10.66 10.53 -7.15
CA ALA A 20 -11.09 11.69 -7.94
C ALA A 20 -10.55 13.02 -7.37
N ASP A 21 -10.40 13.12 -6.04
CA ASP A 21 -9.77 14.25 -5.35
C ASP A 21 -8.86 13.74 -4.20
N PRO A 22 -7.60 13.40 -4.50
CA PRO A 22 -6.68 12.83 -3.52
C PRO A 22 -6.32 13.79 -2.39
N GLU A 23 -6.31 15.10 -2.65
CA GLU A 23 -6.00 16.13 -1.67
C GLU A 23 -7.14 16.26 -0.63
N ALA A 24 -8.39 16.32 -1.08
CA ALA A 24 -9.55 16.33 -0.17
C ALA A 24 -9.68 15.00 0.60
N SER A 25 -9.44 13.89 -0.09
CA SER A 25 -9.48 12.55 0.51
C SER A 25 -8.36 12.36 1.52
N PHE A 26 -7.17 12.91 1.29
CA PHE A 26 -6.05 12.81 2.22
C PHE A 26 -6.35 13.42 3.59
N GLU A 27 -7.03 14.57 3.64
CA GLU A 27 -7.38 15.19 4.93
C GLU A 27 -8.29 14.27 5.77
N THR A 28 -9.21 13.58 5.11
CA THR A 28 -10.13 12.61 5.72
C THR A 28 -9.40 11.32 6.10
N LEU A 29 -8.69 10.72 5.14
CA LEU A 29 -7.98 9.44 5.29
C LEU A 29 -6.85 9.50 6.30
N ARG A 30 -6.17 10.64 6.47
CA ARG A 30 -5.09 10.80 7.46
C ARG A 30 -5.58 10.59 8.89
N SER A 31 -6.86 10.83 9.17
CA SER A 31 -7.44 10.61 10.50
C SER A 31 -7.57 9.11 10.83
N GLU A 32 -7.80 8.28 9.82
CA GLU A 32 -7.95 6.82 9.94
C GLU A 32 -6.63 6.07 9.71
N PHE A 33 -5.81 6.56 8.80
CA PHE A 33 -4.55 5.97 8.35
C PHE A 33 -3.39 6.91 8.68
N CYS A 34 -2.97 6.91 9.94
CA CYS A 34 -1.95 7.83 10.47
C CYS A 34 -0.55 7.68 9.84
N PHE A 35 -0.32 6.61 9.08
CA PHE A 35 0.93 6.40 8.32
C PHE A 35 1.01 7.23 7.04
N LEU A 36 -0.11 7.75 6.53
CA LEU A 36 -0.12 8.60 5.34
C LEU A 36 0.44 9.99 5.68
N ARG A 37 1.51 10.40 5.00
CA ARG A 37 2.21 11.67 5.23
C ARG A 37 1.92 12.73 4.17
N SER A 38 1.36 12.32 3.02
CA SER A 38 1.04 13.22 1.92
C SER A 38 -0.11 12.68 1.06
N ALA A 39 -0.73 13.56 0.27
CA ALA A 39 -1.73 13.18 -0.73
C ALA A 39 -1.15 12.22 -1.79
N ALA A 40 0.14 12.35 -2.13
CA ALA A 40 0.81 11.41 -3.03
C ALA A 40 0.91 10.00 -2.44
N GLU A 41 1.16 9.86 -1.14
CA GLU A 41 1.13 8.56 -0.46
C GLU A 41 -0.29 8.02 -0.33
N ALA A 42 -1.27 8.87 -0.06
CA ALA A 42 -2.68 8.48 0.01
C ALA A 42 -3.19 7.97 -1.34
N ARG A 43 -2.85 8.65 -2.43
CA ARG A 43 -3.15 8.22 -3.78
C ARG A 43 -2.57 6.84 -4.08
N ARG A 44 -1.28 6.63 -3.79
CA ARG A 44 -0.63 5.32 -4.03
C ARG A 44 -1.27 4.22 -3.20
N PHE A 45 -1.61 4.51 -1.95
CA PHE A 45 -2.31 3.58 -1.08
C PHE A 45 -3.70 3.19 -1.63
N LEU A 46 -4.46 4.15 -2.13
CA LEU A 46 -5.76 3.89 -2.76
C LEU A 46 -5.62 3.11 -4.07
N GLU A 47 -4.61 3.42 -4.89
CA GLU A 47 -4.28 2.64 -6.10
C GLU A 47 -3.94 1.18 -5.75
N ASP A 48 -3.13 0.93 -4.71
CA ASP A 48 -2.81 -0.42 -4.23
C ASP A 48 -4.07 -1.18 -3.75
N ILE A 49 -4.98 -0.50 -3.03
CA ILE A 49 -6.26 -1.10 -2.60
C ILE A 49 -7.11 -1.47 -3.83
N ARG A 50 -7.23 -0.57 -4.80
CA ARG A 50 -8.03 -0.80 -6.01
C ARG A 50 -7.53 -2.01 -6.78
N GLU A 51 -6.21 -2.12 -6.99
CA GLU A 51 -5.59 -3.28 -7.64
C GLU A 51 -5.89 -4.57 -6.86
N GLY A 52 -5.75 -4.55 -5.53
CA GLY A 52 -6.08 -5.69 -4.68
C GLY A 52 -7.55 -6.12 -4.75
N LEU A 53 -8.48 -5.18 -4.84
CA LEU A 53 -9.91 -5.46 -5.02
C LEU A 53 -10.20 -6.05 -6.40
N GLU A 54 -9.56 -5.55 -7.47
CA GLU A 54 -9.70 -6.09 -8.83
C GLU A 54 -9.13 -7.52 -8.93
N ASP A 55 -8.00 -7.78 -8.29
CA ASP A 55 -7.43 -9.12 -8.19
C ASP A 55 -8.35 -10.07 -7.42
N PHE A 56 -8.89 -9.62 -6.28
CA PHE A 56 -9.83 -10.40 -5.49
C PHE A 56 -11.12 -10.70 -6.27
N ALA A 57 -11.70 -9.71 -6.97
CA ALA A 57 -12.86 -9.89 -7.85
C ALA A 57 -12.61 -10.91 -8.96
N ALA A 58 -11.39 -10.92 -9.51
CA ALA A 58 -10.98 -11.87 -10.53
C ALA A 58 -10.64 -13.27 -9.97
N GLY A 59 -10.77 -13.49 -8.66
CA GLY A 59 -10.37 -14.71 -7.98
C GLY A 59 -8.85 -14.95 -7.98
N ARG A 60 -8.06 -13.92 -8.29
CA ARG A 60 -6.59 -13.97 -8.24
C ARG A 60 -6.17 -13.74 -6.79
N THR A 61 -5.85 -14.83 -6.11
CA THR A 61 -5.25 -14.78 -4.77
C THR A 61 -3.76 -15.03 -4.86
N VAL A 62 -2.99 -14.27 -4.10
CA VAL A 62 -1.54 -14.50 -3.99
C VAL A 62 -1.32 -15.62 -2.96
N PRO A 63 -0.59 -16.70 -3.29
CA PRO A 63 -0.27 -17.75 -2.33
C PRO A 63 0.46 -17.19 -1.11
N HIS A 64 0.18 -17.75 0.07
CA HIS A 64 0.74 -17.25 1.33
C HIS A 64 2.27 -17.21 1.30
N GLU A 65 2.90 -18.21 0.68
CA GLU A 65 4.36 -18.32 0.56
C GLU A 65 4.97 -17.18 -0.24
N VAL A 66 4.25 -16.67 -1.25
CA VAL A 66 4.67 -15.52 -2.05
C VAL A 66 4.62 -14.25 -1.19
N VAL A 67 3.53 -14.05 -0.45
CA VAL A 67 3.38 -12.91 0.47
C VAL A 67 4.48 -12.91 1.52
N VAL A 68 4.73 -14.05 2.18
CA VAL A 68 5.79 -14.19 3.20
C VAL A 68 7.15 -13.85 2.61
N ARG A 69 7.49 -14.39 1.44
CA ARG A 69 8.78 -14.13 0.79
C ARG A 69 8.95 -12.65 0.46
N GLU A 70 7.92 -11.97 -0.06
CA GLU A 70 7.99 -10.55 -0.37
C GLU A 70 8.12 -9.67 0.88
N MET A 71 7.44 -10.03 1.97
CA MET A 71 7.59 -9.36 3.26
C MET A 71 9.01 -9.52 3.81
N GLU A 72 9.58 -10.74 3.76
CA GLU A 72 10.96 -11.00 4.17
C GLU A 72 11.98 -10.22 3.31
N GLU A 73 11.75 -10.16 1.99
CA GLU A 73 12.55 -9.38 1.03
C GLU A 73 12.52 -7.88 1.35
N ARG A 74 11.35 -7.35 1.67
CA ARG A 74 11.16 -5.96 2.05
C ARG A 74 11.83 -5.66 3.39
N HIS A 75 11.67 -6.54 4.38
CA HIS A 75 12.34 -6.43 5.68
C HIS A 75 13.87 -6.44 5.54
N ARG A 76 14.42 -7.32 4.70
CA ARG A 76 15.85 -7.40 4.39
C ARG A 76 16.36 -6.11 3.74
N ARG A 77 15.65 -5.56 2.75
CA ARG A 77 16.01 -4.28 2.11
C ARG A 77 16.01 -3.10 3.10
N HIS A 78 15.01 -3.03 3.98
CA HIS A 78 14.96 -1.99 5.01
C HIS A 78 16.07 -2.16 6.07
N ARG A 79 16.39 -3.38 6.50
CA ARG A 79 17.52 -3.64 7.41
C ARG A 79 18.87 -3.31 6.80
N SER A 80 19.08 -3.60 5.51
CA SER A 80 20.33 -3.26 4.83
C SER A 80 20.52 -1.74 4.66
N SER A 81 19.43 -0.99 4.46
CA SER A 81 19.44 0.48 4.42
C SER A 81 19.80 1.12 5.76
N ALA A 82 19.38 0.51 6.88
CA ALA A 82 19.78 0.93 8.22
C ALA A 82 21.27 0.66 8.52
N LEU A 83 21.88 -0.32 7.86
CA LEU A 83 23.31 -0.64 8.02
C LEU A 83 24.23 0.38 7.31
N THR A 84 23.77 0.97 6.20
CA THR A 84 24.54 1.95 5.43
C THR A 84 24.72 3.31 6.13
N TYR A 85 23.91 3.63 7.15
CA TYR A 85 24.08 4.88 7.93
C TYR A 85 25.11 4.79 9.07
N ASN A 86 25.70 3.62 9.34
CA ASN A 86 26.68 3.44 10.42
C ASN A 86 28.12 3.19 9.94
N ILE A 87 28.40 3.29 8.64
CA ILE A 87 29.75 3.10 8.07
C ILE A 87 30.18 4.40 7.36
N GLY A 88 30.27 5.50 8.11
CA GLY A 88 30.59 6.81 7.52
C GLY A 88 30.94 7.95 8.47
N MET A 89 31.31 7.67 9.73
CA MET A 89 31.89 8.68 10.63
C MET A 89 33.34 8.29 10.94
N PRO A 90 34.35 8.87 10.27
CA PRO A 90 35.72 8.76 10.76
C PRO A 90 35.77 9.43 12.14
N LYS A 91 36.15 8.68 13.17
CA LYS A 91 36.45 9.27 14.47
C LYS A 91 37.66 10.18 14.29
N GLY A 92 37.44 11.49 14.35
CA GLY A 92 38.50 12.49 14.40
C GLY A 92 39.39 12.26 15.61
N HIS A 93 40.68 12.29 15.35
CA HIS A 93 41.80 12.29 16.29
C HIS A 93 41.82 13.56 17.16
#